data_AF-A0A2E1KX42-F1
#
_entry.id   AF-A0A2E1KX42-F1
#
_cell.length_a   1.000
_cell.length_b   1.000
_cell.length_c   1.000
_cell.angle_alpha   90.00
_cell.angle_beta   90.00
_cell.angle_gamma   90.00
#
_symmetry.space_group_name_H-M   'P 1'
#
loop_
_entity.id
_entity.type
_entity.pdbx_description
1 polymer ?
#
loop_
_entity_poly.entity_id
_entity_poly.type
_entity_poly.pdbx_seq_one_letter_code
_entity_poly.pdbx_strand_id
1 'polypeptide(L)'
;MTNQAKEKWNSRVGVIFAVSGSAVGLGNFLRFPGLVAEYGGGAFMIAYIISFLLIGLPICWAEWAMGRRGGVLGYNSAPGIFAAITEKKTI
;
A
#
# COMPACT_ATOMS: atom_id res chain seq x y z
N MET A 1 -30.91 -5.15 16.57
CA MET A 1 -29.46 -4.87 16.48
C MET A 1 -28.92 -5.72 15.34
N THR A 2 -28.76 -5.14 14.14
CA THR A 2 -28.19 -5.87 12.99
C THR A 2 -26.70 -6.05 13.23
N ASN A 3 -26.32 -7.28 13.59
CA ASN A 3 -24.94 -7.69 13.78
C ASN A 3 -24.29 -7.72 12.39
N GLN A 4 -23.75 -6.59 11.93
CA GLN A 4 -23.00 -6.49 10.69
C GLN A 4 -21.72 -7.32 10.87
N ALA A 5 -21.79 -8.60 10.50
CA ALA A 5 -20.65 -9.48 10.48
C ALA A 5 -19.60 -8.83 9.58
N LYS A 6 -18.48 -8.41 10.17
CA LYS A 6 -17.37 -7.82 9.43
C LYS A 6 -16.88 -8.84 8.42
N GLU A 7 -17.07 -8.57 7.13
CA GLU A 7 -16.53 -9.38 6.04
C GLU A 7 -15.01 -9.50 6.23
N LYS A 8 -14.55 -10.72 6.50
CA LYS A 8 -13.13 -11.03 6.67
C LYS A 8 -12.64 -11.78 5.45
N TRP A 9 -11.40 -11.50 5.05
CA TRP A 9 -10.74 -12.26 4.02
C TRP A 9 -10.61 -13.72 4.44
N ASN A 10 -11.12 -14.62 3.61
CA ASN A 10 -11.16 -16.05 3.87
C ASN A 10 -9.74 -16.68 3.90
N SER A 11 -8.78 -16.10 3.16
CA SER A 11 -7.40 -16.60 3.12
C SER A 11 -6.36 -15.47 3.10
N ARG A 12 -5.32 -15.62 3.94
CA ARG A 12 -4.13 -14.75 3.95
C ARG A 12 -3.42 -14.75 2.60
N VAL A 13 -3.40 -15.90 1.92
CA VAL A 13 -2.78 -16.05 0.60
C VAL A 13 -3.57 -15.24 -0.44
N GLY A 14 -4.90 -15.29 -0.37
CA GLY A 14 -5.77 -14.48 -1.24
C GLY A 14 -5.52 -12.98 -1.10
N VAL A 15 -5.32 -12.50 0.15
CA VAL A 15 -4.95 -11.10 0.40
C VAL A 15 -3.61 -10.75 -0.22
N ILE A 16 -2.59 -11.60 -0.05
CA ILE A 16 -1.25 -11.34 -0.59
C ILE A 16 -1.31 -11.23 -2.11
N PHE A 17 -2.02 -12.13 -2.79
CA PHE A 17 -2.17 -12.07 -4.24
C PHE A 17 -2.96 -10.86 -4.72
N ALA A 18 -4.07 -10.51 -4.05
CA ALA A 18 -4.86 -9.34 -4.40
C ALA A 18 -4.03 -8.04 -4.28
N VAL A 19 -3.26 -7.91 -3.21
CA VAL A 19 -2.39 -6.74 -2.97
C VAL A 19 -1.21 -6.72 -3.94
N SER A 20 -0.57 -7.87 -4.19
CA SER A 20 0.54 -7.98 -5.14
C SER A 20 0.11 -7.65 -6.57
N GLY A 21 -1.07 -8.12 -6.99
CA GLY A 21 -1.64 -7.82 -8.30
C GLY A 21 -2.03 -6.35 -8.45
N SER A 22 -2.45 -5.69 -7.36
CA SER A 22 -2.70 -4.24 -7.38
C SER A 22 -1.41 -3.41 -7.40
N ALA A 23 -0.34 -3.89 -6.78
CA ALA A 23 0.92 -3.17 -6.69
C ALA A 23 1.76 -3.27 -7.99
N VAL A 24 1.70 -4.42 -8.68
CA VAL A 24 2.47 -4.66 -9.91
C VAL A 24 1.59 -4.39 -11.13
N GLY A 25 1.72 -3.19 -11.69
CA GLY A 25 0.99 -2.77 -12.90
C GLY A 25 1.80 -2.84 -14.19
N LEU A 26 1.10 -2.92 -15.33
CA LEU A 26 1.68 -2.87 -16.68
C LEU A 26 2.58 -1.63 -16.88
N GLY A 27 2.18 -0.49 -16.30
CA GLY A 27 2.93 0.76 -16.38
C GLY A 27 4.32 0.68 -15.74
N ASN A 28 4.47 -0.03 -14.61
CA ASN A 28 5.78 -0.25 -14.01
C ASN A 28 6.64 -1.15 -14.91
N PHE A 29 6.05 -2.21 -15.47
CA PHE A 29 6.78 -3.14 -16.33
C PHE A 29 7.26 -2.51 -17.66
N LEU A 30 6.48 -1.61 -18.26
CA LEU A 30 6.82 -0.97 -19.54
C LEU A 30 7.76 0.22 -19.38
N ARG A 31 7.60 1.02 -18.32
CA ARG A 31 8.40 2.24 -18.10
C ARG A 31 9.75 1.95 -17.44
N PHE A 32 9.82 0.96 -16.55
CA PHE A 32 11.05 0.58 -15.85
C PHE A 32 12.22 0.21 -16.78
N PRO A 33 12.08 -0.66 -17.80
CA PRO A 33 13.21 -1.02 -18.66
C PRO A 33 13.73 0.16 -19.48
N GLY A 34 12.85 1.07 -19.92
CA GLY A 34 13.26 2.30 -20.61
C GLY A 34 14.08 3.23 -19.71
N LEU A 35 13.64 3.43 -18.47
CA LEU A 35 14.38 4.22 -17.48
C LEU A 35 15.72 3.54 -17.13
N VAL A 36 15.73 2.24 -16.88
CA VAL A 36 16.96 1.50 -16.61
C VAL A 36 17.95 1.65 -17.76
N ALA A 37 17.51 1.52 -19.02
CA ALA A 37 18.37 1.69 -20.18
C ALA A 37 18.94 3.13 -20.32
N GLU A 38 18.14 4.15 -20.04
CA GLU A 38 18.54 5.56 -20.14
C GLU A 38 19.49 6.00 -19.02
N TYR A 39 19.26 5.56 -17.78
CA TYR A 39 19.99 6.01 -16.58
C TYR A 39 21.19 5.11 -16.20
N GLY A 40 21.81 4.42 -17.17
CA GLY A 40 23.03 3.66 -16.93
C GLY A 40 22.83 2.24 -16.38
N GLY A 41 21.67 1.64 -16.64
CA GLY A 41 21.41 0.22 -16.44
C GLY A 41 21.51 -0.22 -14.99
N GLY A 42 22.56 -1.01 -14.70
CA GLY A 42 22.80 -1.61 -13.39
C GLY A 42 23.05 -0.59 -12.28
N ALA A 43 23.65 0.57 -12.58
CA ALA A 43 23.87 1.62 -11.58
C ALA A 43 22.55 2.22 -11.07
N PHE A 44 21.59 2.41 -11.99
CA PHE A 44 20.25 2.88 -11.64
C PHE A 44 19.49 1.86 -10.78
N MET A 45 19.63 0.56 -11.05
CA MET A 45 18.99 -0.49 -10.24
C MET A 45 19.43 -0.45 -8.77
N ILE A 46 20.71 -0.14 -8.49
CA ILE A 46 21.22 -0.06 -7.12
C ILE A 46 20.54 1.11 -6.39
N ALA A 47 20.53 2.30 -6.99
CA ALA A 47 19.86 3.47 -6.43
C ALA A 47 18.34 3.23 -6.26
N TYR A 48 17.72 2.53 -7.21
CA TYR A 48 16.31 2.15 -7.17
C TYR A 48 16.00 1.23 -5.98
N ILE A 49 16.79 0.18 -5.75
CA ILE A 49 16.58 -0.73 -4.60
C ILE A 49 16.78 0.01 -3.28
N ILE A 50 17.80 0.86 -3.18
CA ILE A 50 18.05 1.64 -1.97
C ILE A 50 16.87 2.58 -1.68
N SER A 51 16.40 3.31 -2.68
CA SER A 51 15.23 4.19 -2.55
C SER A 51 13.96 3.40 -2.19
N PHE A 52 13.77 2.23 -2.81
CA PHE A 52 12.64 1.36 -2.50
C PHE A 52 12.67 0.86 -1.05
N LEU A 53 13.83 0.48 -0.52
CA LEU A 53 13.97 0.05 0.87
C LEU A 53 13.81 1.19 1.87
N LEU A 54 14.36 2.37 1.56
CA LEU A 54 14.33 3.53 2.46
C LEU A 54 13.00 4.28 2.45
N ILE A 55 12.27 4.26 1.34
CA ILE A 55 11.06 5.08 1.16
C ILE A 55 9.87 4.18 0.82
N GLY A 56 10.00 3.30 -0.16
CA GLY A 56 8.91 2.42 -0.59
C GLY A 56 8.39 1.52 0.53
N LEU A 57 9.28 0.75 1.16
CA LEU A 57 8.94 -0.18 2.24
C LEU A 57 8.28 0.51 3.46
N PRO A 58 8.82 1.61 4.02
CA PRO A 58 8.18 2.29 5.14
C PRO A 58 6.84 2.93 4.77
N ILE A 59 6.68 3.47 3.56
CA ILE A 59 5.39 4.01 3.10
C ILE A 59 4.36 2.89 2.97
N CYS A 60 4.72 1.76 2.34
CA CYS A 60 3.83 0.60 2.24
C CYS A 60 3.40 0.10 3.63
N TRP A 61 4.33 0.08 4.59
CA TRP A 61 4.03 -0.32 5.96
C TRP A 61 3.09 0.69 6.64
N ALA A 62 3.35 1.98 6.49
CA ALA A 62 2.51 3.04 7.05
C ALA A 62 1.09 2.96 6.50
N GLU A 63 0.93 2.80 5.19
CA GLU A 63 -0.37 2.66 4.53
C GLU A 63 -1.13 1.43 5.00
N TRP A 64 -0.42 0.29 5.13
CA TRP A 64 -1.01 -0.94 5.66
C TRP A 64 -1.48 -0.79 7.12
N ALA A 65 -0.69 -0.12 7.95
CA ALA A 65 -1.03 0.13 9.36
C ALA A 65 -2.24 1.06 9.50
N MET A 66 -2.31 2.12 8.67
CA MET A 66 -3.44 3.03 8.62
C MET A 66 -4.70 2.33 8.11
N GLY A 67 -4.60 1.58 7.02
CA GLY A 67 -5.70 0.78 6.45
C GLY A 67 -6.28 -0.22 7.45
N ARG A 68 -5.42 -0.91 8.21
CA ARG A 68 -5.85 -1.84 9.27
C ARG A 68 -6.55 -1.12 10.41
N ARG A 69 -6.04 0.03 10.87
CA ARG A 69 -6.68 0.83 11.94
C ARG A 69 -8.03 1.39 11.50
N GLY A 70 -8.09 1.97 10.30
CA GLY A 70 -9.34 2.45 9.70
C GLY A 70 -10.39 1.34 9.56
N GLY A 71 -9.95 0.18 9.07
CA GLY A 71 -10.78 -1.01 8.99
C GLY A 71 -11.30 -1.45 10.36
N VAL A 72 -10.50 -1.40 11.44
CA VAL A 72 -10.96 -1.68 12.82
C VAL A 72 -12.06 -0.70 13.27
N LEU A 73 -11.91 0.59 12.97
CA LEU A 73 -12.87 1.65 13.29
C LEU A 73 -14.15 1.63 12.44
N GLY A 74 -14.20 0.82 11.37
CA GLY A 74 -15.37 0.68 10.50
C GLY A 74 -15.32 1.56 9.25
N TYR A 75 -14.20 2.26 9.01
CA TYR A 75 -14.00 3.06 7.81
C TYR A 75 -13.21 2.25 6.78
N ASN A 76 -13.80 2.06 5.60
CA ASN A 76 -13.20 1.29 4.50
C ASN A 76 -12.72 2.19 3.34
N SER A 77 -12.91 3.51 3.47
CA SER A 77 -12.62 4.51 2.45
C SER A 77 -11.49 5.43 2.90
N ALA A 78 -10.56 5.76 2.00
CA ALA A 78 -9.45 6.66 2.29
C ALA A 78 -9.83 7.97 3.03
N PRO A 79 -10.88 8.73 2.62
CA PRO A 79 -11.29 9.92 3.36
C PRO A 79 -11.85 9.61 4.76
N GLY A 80 -12.52 8.47 4.94
CA GLY A 80 -13.04 8.06 6.25
C GLY A 80 -11.94 7.64 7.23
N ILE A 81 -10.90 6.95 6.73
CA ILE A 81 -9.73 6.59 7.54
C ILE A 81 -8.93 7.85 7.93
N PHE A 82 -8.77 8.78 7.00
CA PHE A 82 -8.10 10.05 7.26
C PHE A 82 -8.86 10.92 8.26
N ALA A 83 -10.19 11.03 8.11
CA ALA A 83 -11.05 11.71 9.06
C ALA A 83 -10.95 11.10 10.47
N ALA A 84 -11.01 9.77 10.58
CA ALA A 84 -10.91 9.07 11.87
C ALA A 84 -9.56 9.24 12.57
N ILE A 85 -8.47 9.40 11.81
CA ILE A 85 -7.13 9.68 12.35
C ILE A 85 -7.02 11.15 12.79
N THR A 86 -7.66 12.07 12.05
CA THR A 86 -7.59 13.52 12.29
C THR A 86 -8.53 13.97 13.42
N GLU A 87 -9.74 13.41 13.52
CA GLU A 87 -10.74 13.75 14.54
C GLU A 87 -10.36 13.35 15.96
N LYS A 88 -9.33 12.51 16.15
CA LYS A 88 -8.87 12.11 17.48
C LYS A 88 -8.17 13.23 18.27
N LYS A 89 -8.17 14.48 17.78
CA LYS A 89 -7.59 15.65 18.44
C LYS A 89 -8.50 16.89 18.33
N THR A 90 -9.69 16.79 18.92
CA THR A 90 -10.35 17.97 19.49
C THR A 90 -10.72 17.63 20.92
N ILE A 91 -9.85 18.06 21.84
CA ILE A 91 -10.19 18.28 23.25
C ILE A 91 -11.05 19.55 23.28
#